data_AF-A0A7S1XUV2-F1
#
_entry.id   AF-A0A7S1XUV2-F1
#
_cell.length_a   1.000
_cell.length_b   1.000
_cell.length_c   1.000
_cell.angle_alpha   90.00
_cell.angle_beta   90.00
_cell.angle_gamma   90.00
#
_symmetry.space_group_name_H-M   'P 1'
#
loop_
_entity.id
_entity.type
_entity.pdbx_description
1 polymer ?
#
loop_
_entity_poly.entity_id
_entity_poly.type
_entity_poly.pdbx_seq_one_letter_code
_entity_poly.pdbx_strand_id
1 'polypeptide(L)'
;GRGPARRGAPPAAATAAVREIFGLGATEPVYAVAPMVQQSLLAFRKLCRAHGANVAYTPMLYSKHFADDGRHGKAYRRDNYDGNREDEEGGGRTSWSSSP
;
A
#
# COMPACT_ATOMS: atom_id res chain seq x y z
N GLY A 1 38.47 -12.13 -5.25
CA GLY A 1 37.06 -12.52 -5.03
C GLY A 1 36.15 -11.42 -5.51
N ARG A 2 35.22 -11.70 -6.43
CA ARG A 2 34.29 -10.72 -7.02
C ARG A 2 33.05 -10.67 -6.12
N GLY A 3 32.79 -9.53 -5.48
CA GLY A 3 31.60 -9.35 -4.62
C GLY A 3 30.29 -9.49 -5.40
N PRO A 4 29.14 -9.67 -4.72
CA PRO A 4 27.86 -9.91 -5.38
C PRO A 4 27.52 -8.72 -6.28
N ALA A 5 27.24 -9.03 -7.55
CA ALA A 5 26.89 -8.03 -8.56
C ALA A 5 25.66 -7.23 -8.09
N ARG A 6 25.83 -5.91 -7.95
CA ARG A 6 24.69 -4.99 -7.75
C ARG A 6 23.74 -5.23 -8.92
N ARG A 7 22.54 -5.76 -8.67
CA ARG A 7 21.49 -5.84 -9.69
C ARG A 7 21.34 -4.43 -10.27
N GLY A 8 21.51 -4.32 -11.59
CA GLY A 8 21.44 -3.04 -12.28
C GLY A 8 20.12 -2.34 -12.01
N ALA A 9 20.14 -1.00 -12.02
CA ALA A 9 18.92 -0.22 -11.91
C ALA A 9 17.89 -0.70 -12.95
N PRO A 10 16.59 -0.79 -12.59
CA PRO A 10 15.57 -1.19 -13.54
C PRO A 10 15.59 -0.28 -14.77
N PRO A 11 15.27 -0.81 -15.97
CA PRO A 11 15.26 -0.01 -17.19
C PRO A 11 14.30 1.16 -17.01
N ALA A 12 14.69 2.35 -17.49
CA ALA A 12 13.92 3.59 -17.30
C ALA A 12 12.45 3.46 -17.71
N ALA A 13 12.14 2.63 -18.71
CA ALA A 13 10.78 2.32 -19.16
C ALA A 13 9.93 1.62 -18.10
N ALA A 14 10.49 0.69 -17.32
CA ALA A 14 9.75 0.00 -16.25
C ALA A 14 9.41 0.96 -15.10
N THR A 15 10.33 1.88 -14.78
CA THR A 15 10.10 2.92 -13.79
C THR A 15 9.04 3.92 -14.27
N ALA A 16 9.05 4.28 -15.56
CA ALA A 16 8.05 5.17 -16.15
C ALA A 16 6.63 4.57 -16.10
N ALA A 17 6.48 3.29 -16.46
CA ALA A 17 5.18 2.60 -16.42
C ALA A 17 4.60 2.54 -15.00
N VAL A 18 5.42 2.25 -13.98
CA VAL A 18 4.97 2.25 -12.58
C VAL A 18 4.53 3.64 -12.15
N ARG A 19 5.24 4.68 -12.57
CA ARG A 19 4.87 6.07 -12.24
C ARG A 19 3.57 6.49 -12.92
N GLU A 20 3.35 6.08 -14.17
CA GLU A 20 2.08 6.30 -14.88
C GLU A 20 0.89 5.65 -14.16
N ILE A 21 1.04 4.38 -13.73
CA ILE A 21 0.01 3.66 -12.96
C ILE A 21 -0.40 4.44 -11.70
N PHE A 22 0.55 5.14 -11.07
CA PHE A 22 0.31 5.94 -9.87
C PHE A 22 0.11 7.44 -10.13
N GLY A 23 0.05 7.88 -11.39
CA GLY A 23 -0.13 9.30 -11.76
C GLY A 23 1.02 10.22 -11.32
N LEU A 24 2.24 9.69 -11.22
CA LEU A 24 3.41 10.41 -10.70
C LEU A 24 4.25 11.01 -11.83
N GLY A 25 4.69 12.25 -11.64
CA GLY A 25 5.60 12.95 -12.53
C GLY A 25 6.96 12.25 -12.65
N ALA A 26 7.67 12.52 -13.75
CA ALA A 26 8.91 11.80 -14.10
C ALA A 26 10.08 12.05 -13.15
N THR A 27 10.11 13.21 -12.47
CA THR A 27 11.28 13.69 -11.73
C THR A 27 11.05 13.91 -10.23
N GLU A 28 9.80 13.81 -9.77
CA GLU A 28 9.44 14.09 -8.37
C GLU A 28 9.74 12.91 -7.42
N PRO A 29 10.09 13.17 -6.15
CA PRO A 29 10.26 12.09 -5.17
C PRO A 29 8.92 11.38 -4.92
N VAL A 30 8.96 10.06 -4.78
CA VAL A 30 7.77 9.25 -4.46
C VAL A 30 7.76 8.95 -2.98
N TYR A 31 6.72 9.41 -2.28
CA TYR A 31 6.49 9.13 -0.86
C TYR A 31 5.72 7.82 -0.72
N ALA A 32 6.45 6.77 -0.35
CA ALA A 32 5.90 5.44 -0.11
C ALA A 32 5.92 5.10 1.37
N VAL A 33 4.78 4.63 1.88
CA VAL A 33 4.64 4.15 3.26
C VAL A 33 4.98 2.67 3.31
N ALA A 34 5.94 2.30 4.16
CA ALA A 34 6.39 0.92 4.31
C ALA A 34 5.28 -0.01 4.81
N PRO A 35 5.30 -1.30 4.43
CA PRO A 35 4.41 -2.30 5.00
C PRO A 35 4.78 -2.60 6.45
N MET A 36 3.84 -2.39 7.37
CA MET A 36 4.01 -2.64 8.81
C MET A 36 2.96 -3.64 9.30
N VAL A 37 3.40 -4.62 10.10
CA VAL A 37 2.52 -5.64 10.69
C VAL A 37 1.51 -4.95 11.62
N GLN A 38 0.21 -5.20 11.42
CA GLN A 38 -0.93 -4.66 12.17
C GLN A 38 -1.10 -3.13 12.23
N GLN A 39 -0.13 -2.34 11.77
CA GLN A 39 -0.19 -0.88 11.85
C GLN A 39 -0.57 -0.22 10.51
N SER A 40 -0.34 -0.90 9.38
CA SER A 40 -0.73 -0.38 8.06
C SER A 40 -2.17 -0.72 7.65
N LEU A 41 -3.09 -0.90 8.61
CA LEU A 41 -4.51 -1.21 8.35
C LEU A 41 -5.20 -0.10 7.54
N LEU A 42 -6.39 -0.36 6.99
CA LEU A 42 -7.07 0.54 6.02
C LEU A 42 -7.16 2.00 6.49
N ALA A 43 -7.53 2.22 7.74
CA ALA A 43 -7.64 3.56 8.32
C ALA A 43 -6.31 4.34 8.26
N PHE A 44 -5.19 3.67 8.58
CA PHE A 44 -3.87 4.27 8.50
C PHE A 44 -3.48 4.62 7.06
N ARG A 45 -3.80 3.76 6.08
CA ARG A 45 -3.52 4.06 4.66
C ARG A 45 -4.35 5.24 4.16
N LYS A 46 -5.62 5.32 4.54
CA LYS A 46 -6.49 6.47 4.25
C LYS A 46 -5.88 7.76 4.83
N LEU A 47 -5.44 7.71 6.09
CA LEU A 47 -4.74 8.81 6.75
C LEU A 47 -3.45 9.21 6.00
N CYS A 48 -2.55 8.27 5.71
CA CYS A 48 -1.31 8.57 5.01
C CYS A 48 -1.56 9.21 3.62
N ARG A 49 -2.56 8.73 2.88
CA ARG A 49 -2.95 9.34 1.59
C ARG A 49 -3.45 10.77 1.78
N ALA A 50 -4.23 11.04 2.82
CA ALA A 50 -4.66 12.40 3.16
C ALA A 50 -3.47 13.33 3.54
N HIS A 51 -2.38 12.76 4.04
CA HIS A 51 -1.14 13.48 4.40
C HIS A 51 -0.05 13.45 3.31
N GLY A 52 -0.39 13.12 2.07
CA GLY A 52 0.52 13.26 0.92
C GLY A 52 1.36 12.02 0.58
N ALA A 53 1.05 10.85 1.12
CA ALA A 53 1.64 9.61 0.64
C ALA A 53 1.10 9.23 -0.74
N ASN A 54 2.00 9.03 -1.71
CA ASN A 54 1.65 8.58 -3.06
C ASN A 54 1.24 7.10 -3.06
N VAL A 55 1.99 6.27 -2.32
CA VAL A 55 1.81 4.83 -2.25
C VAL A 55 1.75 4.39 -0.79
N ALA A 56 0.75 3.58 -0.45
CA ALA A 56 0.64 2.97 0.88
C ALA A 56 0.41 1.46 0.74
N TYR A 57 1.37 0.67 1.20
CA TYR A 57 1.27 -0.79 1.16
C TYR A 57 0.34 -1.32 2.24
N THR A 58 -0.28 -2.48 1.95
CA THR A 58 -1.01 -3.25 2.95
C THR A 58 -0.09 -3.72 4.08
N PRO A 59 -0.62 -4.15 5.24
CA PRO A 59 0.18 -4.85 6.23
C PRO A 59 0.89 -6.04 5.61
N MET A 60 2.00 -6.45 6.23
CA MET A 60 2.64 -7.70 5.87
C MET A 60 1.72 -8.87 6.23
N LEU A 61 1.37 -9.67 5.22
CA LEU A 61 0.45 -10.81 5.35
C LEU A 61 1.23 -12.12 5.38
N TYR A 62 0.89 -12.99 6.33
CA TYR A 62 1.45 -14.32 6.43
C TYR A 62 0.70 -15.29 5.50
N SER A 63 1.40 -15.73 4.45
CA SER A 63 0.81 -16.47 3.33
C SER A 63 0.03 -17.71 3.76
N LYS A 64 0.55 -18.51 4.69
CA LYS A 64 -0.09 -19.74 5.16
C LYS A 64 -1.42 -19.48 5.87
N HIS A 65 -1.54 -18.39 6.63
CA HIS A 65 -2.81 -18.05 7.27
C HIS A 65 -3.79 -17.39 6.30
N PHE A 66 -3.28 -16.58 5.37
CA PHE A 66 -4.13 -15.91 4.38
C PHE A 66 -4.78 -16.89 3.38
N ALA A 67 -4.04 -17.94 2.99
CA ALA A 67 -4.50 -18.97 2.07
C ALA A 67 -5.34 -20.08 2.73
N ASP A 68 -5.47 -20.07 4.05
CA ASP A 68 -6.31 -21.04 4.78
C ASP A 68 -7.79 -20.66 4.64
N ASP A 69 -8.61 -21.59 4.12
CA ASP A 69 -10.05 -21.39 3.98
C ASP A 69 -10.86 -21.83 5.21
N GLY A 70 -10.18 -22.39 6.21
CA GLY A 70 -10.76 -22.71 7.51
C GLY A 70 -11.17 -21.48 8.32
N ARG A 71 -11.73 -21.72 9.52
CA ARG A 71 -12.12 -20.65 10.44
C ARG A 71 -10.96 -19.73 10.80
N HIS A 72 -9.77 -20.30 10.95
CA HIS A 72 -8.55 -19.57 11.28
C HIS A 72 -8.16 -18.58 10.19
N GLY A 73 -8.04 -19.01 8.94
CA GLY A 73 -7.72 -18.10 7.84
C GLY A 73 -8.81 -17.06 7.54
N LYS A 74 -10.10 -17.40 7.73
CA LYS A 74 -11.19 -16.40 7.67
C LYS A 74 -11.05 -15.31 8.74
N ALA A 75 -10.78 -15.68 9.99
CA ALA A 75 -10.52 -14.72 11.07
C ALA A 75 -9.26 -13.89 10.79
N TYR A 76 -8.19 -14.53 10.30
CA TYR A 76 -6.95 -13.87 9.93
C TYR A 76 -7.15 -12.80 8.84
N ARG A 77 -7.90 -13.12 7.78
CA ARG A 77 -8.25 -12.16 6.72
C ARG A 77 -9.07 -11.00 7.27
N ARG A 78 -10.11 -11.27 8.07
CA ARG A 78 -10.92 -10.22 8.68
C ARG A 78 -10.08 -9.25 9.52
N ASP A 79 -9.14 -9.76 10.31
CA ASP A 79 -8.39 -8.93 11.26
C ASP A 79 -7.19 -8.21 10.61
N ASN A 80 -6.72 -8.64 9.43
CA ASN A 80 -5.49 -8.13 8.80
C ASN A 80 -5.64 -7.62 7.36
N TYR A 81 -6.77 -7.89 6.71
CA TYR A 81 -7.02 -7.56 5.31
C TYR A 81 -8.38 -6.91 5.12
N ASP A 82 -8.37 -5.76 4.44
CA ASP A 82 -9.48 -4.85 4.20
C ASP A 82 -10.42 -5.29 3.05
N GLY A 83 -10.44 -6.58 2.75
CA GLY A 83 -11.35 -7.14 1.75
C GLY A 83 -12.80 -7.26 2.24
N ASN A 84 -13.10 -6.89 3.49
CA ASN A 84 -14.44 -6.96 4.03
C ASN A 84 -15.20 -5.67 3.72
N ARG A 85 -16.40 -5.81 3.11
CA ARG A 85 -17.24 -4.68 2.66
C ARG A 85 -17.62 -3.72 3.80
N GLU A 86 -17.63 -4.22 5.02
CA GLU A 86 -17.97 -3.49 6.24
C GLU A 86 -16.91 -2.41 6.60
N ASP A 87 -15.66 -2.55 6.13
CA ASP A 87 -14.58 -1.60 6.41
C ASP A 87 -14.66 -0.33 5.51
N GLU A 88 -15.53 -0.32 4.50
CA GLU A 88 -15.73 0.81 3.58
C GLU A 88 -16.64 1.92 4.14
N GLU A 89 -17.40 1.65 5.21
CA GLU A 89 -18.47 2.53 5.73
C GLU A 89 -17.97 3.79 6.48
N GLY A 90 -16.71 4.19 6.28
CA GLY A 90 -16.15 5.46 6.76
C GLY A 90 -15.81 6.47 5.63
N GLY A 91 -16.08 6.12 4.38
CA GLY A 91 -15.71 6.91 3.19
C GLY A 91 -16.76 7.94 2.77
N GLY A 92 -17.30 8.73 3.70
CA GLY A 92 -17.98 9.96 3.30
C GLY A 92 -16.97 10.83 2.53
N ARG A 93 -17.33 11.28 1.32
CA ARG A 93 -16.54 12.27 0.58
C ARG A 93 -16.31 13.48 1.48
N THR A 94 -15.16 13.54 2.15
CA THR A 94 -14.71 14.78 2.77
C THR A 94 -14.23 15.65 1.61
N SER A 95 -15.12 16.52 1.15
CA SER A 95 -14.71 17.70 0.39
C SER A 95 -13.84 18.53 1.33
N TRP A 96 -12.54 18.25 1.36
CA TRP A 96 -11.59 19.15 1.97
C TRP A 96 -11.48 20.35 1.03
N SER A 97 -12.32 21.35 1.29
CA SER A 97 -12.17 22.67 0.69
C SER A 97 -10.91 23.29 1.28
N SER A 98 -9.78 23.11 0.60
CA SER A 98 -8.67 24.04 0.76
C SER A 98 -9.09 25.37 0.16
N SER A 99 -9.26 26.36 1.03
CA SER A 99 -9.18 27.77 0.65
C SER A 99 -7.98 28.39 1.38
N PRO A 100 -7.32 29.37 0.75
CA PRO A 100 -5.91 29.73 0.97
C PRO A 100 -5.59 30.33 2.34
#